data_AF-A0A7X2CKG4-F1
#
_entry.id   AF-A0A7X2CKG4-F1
#
_cell.length_a   1.000
_cell.length_b   1.000
_cell.length_c   1.000
_cell.angle_alpha   90.00
_cell.angle_beta   90.00
_cell.angle_gamma   90.00
#
_symmetry.space_group_name_H-M   'P 1'
#
loop_
_entity.id
_entity.type
_entity.pdbx_description
1 polymer ?
#
loop_
_entity_poly.entity_id
_entity_poly.type
_entity_poly.pdbx_seq_one_letter_code
_entity_poly.pdbx_strand_id
1 'polypeptide(L)' 'MSAKVLVSRCLLGHRVRYDGGASGPYDQLAKWQDEGRVIALCPEVAGGLPT' A
#
# COMPACT_ATOMS: atom_id res chain seq x y z
N MET A 1 17.21 -12.85 -6.91
CA MET A 1 16.51 -11.76 -6.18
C MET A 1 15.02 -12.04 -6.22
N SER A 2 14.31 -11.86 -5.11
CA SER A 2 12.85 -12.01 -5.10
C SER A 2 12.20 -10.82 -5.81
N ALA A 3 11.18 -11.06 -6.64
CA ALA A 3 10.52 -10.00 -7.40
C ALA A 3 9.76 -9.04 -6.46
N LYS A 4 9.93 -7.74 -6.69
CA LYS A 4 9.18 -6.68 -6.00
C LYS A 4 7.80 -6.49 -6.63
N VAL A 5 6.84 -6.09 -5.82
CA VAL A 5 5.44 -5.90 -6.22
C VAL A 5 5.00 -4.49 -5.81
N LEU A 6 4.41 -3.76 -6.74
CA LEU A 6 3.78 -2.48 -6.45
C LEU A 6 2.41 -2.75 -5.82
N VAL A 7 2.15 -2.20 -4.63
CA VAL A 7 0.91 -2.43 -3.88
C VAL A 7 0.26 -1.10 -3.56
N SER A 8 -1.06 -1.04 -3.76
CA SER A 8 -1.85 0.13 -3.38
C SER A 8 -1.71 0.40 -1.89
N ARG A 9 -1.27 1.60 -1.53
CA ARG A 9 -0.89 1.95 -0.16
C ARG A 9 -2.06 1.83 0.84
N CYS A 10 -3.30 1.99 0.39
CA CYS A 10 -4.50 1.77 1.21
C CYS A 10 -4.70 0.31 1.66
N LEU A 11 -4.16 -0.68 0.93
CA LEU A 11 -4.22 -2.11 1.30
C LEU A 11 -3.25 -2.45 2.45
N LEU A 12 -2.34 -1.54 2.78
CA LEU A 12 -1.33 -1.70 3.82
C LEU A 12 -1.71 -0.92 5.10
N GLY A 13 -3.00 -0.58 5.27
CA GLY A 13 -3.48 0.16 6.45
C GLY A 13 -3.25 1.68 6.42
N HIS A 14 -2.67 2.24 5.36
CA HIS A 14 -2.53 3.69 5.25
C HIS A 14 -3.86 4.35 4.88
N ARG A 15 -4.19 5.43 5.60
CA ARG A 15 -5.35 6.29 5.33
C ARG A 15 -5.04 7.22 4.15
N VAL A 16 -5.12 6.68 2.94
CA VAL A 16 -4.88 7.40 1.67
C VAL A 16 -6.07 7.33 0.71
N ARG A 17 -7.19 6.76 1.16
CA ARG A 17 -8.44 6.76 0.39
C ARG A 17 -9.10 8.12 0.52
N TYR A 18 -9.83 8.54 -0.51
CA TYR A 18 -10.61 9.78 -0.54
C TYR A 18 -11.61 9.95 0.63
N ASP A 19 -11.99 8.86 1.30
CA ASP A 19 -12.88 8.85 2.47
C ASP A 19 -12.12 8.79 3.81
N GLY A 20 -10.79 8.95 3.79
CA GLY A 20 -9.90 8.80 4.95
C GLY A 20 -9.76 7.35 5.45
N GLY A 21 -10.38 6.38 4.77
CA GLY A 21 -10.36 4.97 5.15
C GLY A 21 -9.06 4.25 4.81
N ALA A 22 -8.94 3.02 5.32
CA ALA A 22 -7.86 2.09 5.00
C ALA A 22 -8.41 0.66 4.89
N SER A 23 -7.69 -0.22 4.19
CA SER A 23 -8.04 -1.61 3.98
C SER A 23 -7.01 -2.54 4.63
N GLY A 24 -7.44 -3.77 4.93
CA GLY A 24 -6.64 -4.77 5.64
C GLY A 24 -6.97 -4.86 7.13
N PRO A 25 -6.17 -5.64 7.91
CA PRO A 25 -4.92 -6.30 7.51
C PRO A 25 -5.10 -7.51 6.57
N TYR A 26 -4.01 -7.88 5.88
CA TYR A 26 -3.94 -9.08 5.03
C TYR A 26 -2.62 -9.83 5.26
N ASP A 27 -2.69 -11.10 5.64
CA ASP A 27 -1.51 -11.90 6.05
C ASP A 27 -0.45 -12.01 4.95
N GLN A 28 -0.86 -12.18 3.69
CA GLN A 28 0.08 -12.30 2.57
C GLN A 28 0.85 -11.00 2.33
N LEU A 29 0.20 -9.83 2.50
CA LEU A 29 0.87 -8.54 2.36
C LEU A 29 1.79 -8.25 3.55
N ALA A 30 1.45 -8.71 4.76
CA ALA A 30 2.35 -8.67 5.91
C ALA A 30 3.63 -9.47 5.62
N LYS A 31 3.48 -10.72 5.18
CA LYS A 31 4.61 -11.57 4.79
C LYS A 31 5.49 -10.94 3.70
N TRP A 32 4.89 -10.35 2.67
CA TRP A 32 5.67 -9.70 1.60
C TRP A 32 6.36 -8.40 2.04
N GLN A 33 5.83 -7.71 3.06
CA GLN A 33 6.52 -6.59 3.69
C GLN A 33 7.75 -7.06 4.45
N ASP A 34 7.63 -8.15 5.23
CA ASP A 34 8.76 -8.76 5.95
C ASP A 34 9.84 -9.28 4.98
N GLU A 35 9.44 -9.78 3.81
CA GLU A 35 10.35 -10.20 2.74
C GLU A 35 10.98 -9.03 1.95
N GLY A 36 10.61 -7.77 2.24
CA GLY A 36 11.14 -6.58 1.55
C GLY A 36 10.70 -6.46 0.08
N ARG A 37 9.56 -7.07 -0.28
CA ARG A 37 9.08 -7.16 -1.67
C ARG A 37 8.09 -6.05 -2.04
N VAL A 38 7.50 -5.39 -1.05
CA VAL A 38 6.43 -4.41 -1.29
C VAL A 38 6.99 -3.04 -1.62
N ILE A 39 6.52 -2.46 -2.72
CA ILE A 39 6.67 -1.04 -3.05
C ILE A 39 5.28 -0.40 -2.92
N ALA A 40 5.07 0.38 -1.86
CA ALA A 40 3.78 1.00 -1.58
C ALA A 40 3.58 2.28 -2.42
N LEU A 41 2.45 2.41 -3.12
CA LEU A 41 2.10 3.62 -3.87
C LEU A 41 0.60 3.94 -3.73
N CYS A 42 0.28 5.22 -3.56
CA CYS A 42 -1.05 5.76 -3.85
C CYS A 42 -0.91 6.71 -5.04
N PRO A 43 -1.44 6.37 -6.22
CA PRO A 43 -1.31 7.22 -7.41
C PRO A 43 -1.95 8.60 -7.24
N GLU A 44 -3.09 8.70 -6.53
CA GLU A 44 -3.80 9.95 -6.29
C GLU A 44 -2.94 10.95 -5.50
N VAL A 45 -2.41 10.52 -4.35
CA VAL A 45 -1.53 11.35 -3.51
C VAL A 45 -0.22 11.66 -4.21
N ALA A 46 0.39 10.69 -4.91
CA ALA A 46 1.59 10.93 -5.71
C ALA A 46 1.34 11.91 -6.87
N GLY A 47 0.10 11.93 -7.38
CA GLY A 47 -0.37 12.89 -8.39
C GLY A 47 -0.78 14.25 -7.83
N GLY A 48 -0.68 14.47 -6.51
CA GLY A 48 -0.94 15.76 -5.86
C GLY A 48 -2.37 15.97 -5.36
N LEU A 49 -3.23 14.95 -5.38
CA LEU A 49 -4.54 15.04 -4.76
C LEU A 49 -4.43 14.99 -3.23
N PRO A 50 -5.32 15.69 -2.50
CA PRO A 50 -5.41 15.54 -1.05
C PRO A 50 -5.85 14.12 -0.68
N THR A 51 -5.66 13.80 0.59
CA THR A 51 -6.10 12.55 1.20
C THR A 51 -7.40 12.75 1.95
#